data_AF-A0A1F9X6N8-F1
#
_entry.id   AF-A0A1F9X6N8-F1
#
_cell.length_a   1.000
_cell.length_b   1.000
_cell.length_c   1.000
_cell.angle_alpha   90.00
_cell.angle_beta   90.00
_cell.angle_gamma   90.00
#
_symmetry.space_group_name_H-M   'P 1'
#
loop_
_entity.id
_entity.type
_entity.pdbx_description
1 polymer ?
#
loop_
_entity_poly.entity_id
_entity_poly.type
_entity_poly.pdbx_seq_one_letter_code
_entity_poly.pdbx_strand_id
1 'polypeptide(L)'
;MEFFVVVLWFIFGFVASSIASSKGRSGCGWFILGVLLGPFGLVVAFLPAIEKEDGLTKKCPYCAELIKREAKVCRYCGKEQNPNQLTFELTFRKRSFNLVAKSDDYIYADTEAEAADKGNKICEENGWTFVGVKRIDS
;
A
#
# COMPACT_ATOMS: atom_id res chain seq x y z
N MET A 1 -8.16 -41.01 23.02
CA MET A 1 -6.98 -40.36 22.42
C MET A 1 -7.39 -39.35 21.35
N GLU A 2 -8.30 -39.68 20.44
CA GLU A 2 -8.87 -38.77 19.42
C GLU A 2 -9.49 -37.47 19.99
N PHE A 3 -10.27 -37.55 21.07
CA PHE A 3 -10.96 -36.38 21.66
C PHE A 3 -10.00 -35.29 22.13
N PHE A 4 -8.82 -35.67 22.63
CA PHE A 4 -7.81 -34.72 23.10
C PHE A 4 -7.21 -33.93 21.94
N VAL A 5 -7.02 -34.57 20.79
CA VAL A 5 -6.50 -33.94 19.56
C VAL A 5 -7.48 -32.91 19.02
N VAL A 6 -8.79 -33.23 19.03
CA VAL A 6 -9.84 -32.32 18.58
C VAL A 6 -9.93 -31.07 19.47
N VAL A 7 -9.91 -31.24 20.79
CA VAL A 7 -9.93 -30.11 21.74
C VAL A 7 -8.71 -29.20 21.54
N LEU A 8 -7.54 -29.79 21.31
CA LEU A 8 -6.30 -29.05 21.05
C LEU A 8 -6.41 -28.21 19.76
N TRP A 9 -6.95 -28.78 18.67
CA TRP A 9 -7.21 -28.06 17.41
C TRP A 9 -8.16 -26.87 17.56
N PHE A 10 -9.22 -27.01 18.35
CA PHE A 10 -10.15 -25.91 18.62
C PHE A 10 -9.48 -24.75 19.36
N ILE A 11 -8.59 -25.03 20.31
CA ILE A 11 -7.81 -24.00 21.02
C ILE A 11 -6.91 -23.24 20.05
N PHE A 12 -6.20 -23.95 19.17
CA PHE A 12 -5.35 -23.32 18.15
C PHE A 12 -6.15 -22.44 17.18
N GLY A 13 -7.33 -22.90 16.75
CA GLY A 13 -8.25 -22.10 15.93
C GLY A 13 -8.70 -20.82 16.62
N PHE A 14 -9.01 -20.89 17.92
CA PHE A 14 -9.44 -19.72 18.70
C PHE A 14 -8.33 -18.69 18.85
N VAL A 15 -7.10 -19.12 19.14
CA VAL A 15 -5.94 -18.23 19.24
C VAL A 15 -5.65 -17.57 17.89
N ALA A 16 -5.67 -18.33 16.79
CA ALA A 16 -5.48 -17.78 15.44
C ALA A 16 -6.55 -16.72 15.09
N SER A 17 -7.82 -16.98 15.46
CA SER A 17 -8.93 -16.03 15.29
C SER A 17 -8.76 -14.74 16.09
N SER A 18 -8.33 -14.85 17.36
CA SER A 18 -8.10 -13.68 18.21
C SER A 18 -6.97 -12.80 17.66
N ILE A 19 -5.89 -13.41 17.18
CA ILE A 19 -4.77 -12.71 16.54
C ILE A 19 -5.22 -12.05 15.23
N ALA A 20 -5.99 -12.76 14.40
CA ALA A 20 -6.50 -12.21 13.15
C ALA A 20 -7.48 -11.05 13.35
N SER A 21 -8.35 -11.14 14.37
CA SER A 21 -9.32 -10.10 14.71
C SER A 21 -8.62 -8.84 15.21
N SER A 22 -7.54 -8.99 15.97
CA SER A 22 -6.71 -7.86 16.39
C SER A 22 -6.02 -7.15 15.21
N LYS A 23 -5.83 -7.85 14.09
CA LYS A 23 -5.26 -7.32 12.83
C LYS A 23 -6.31 -6.82 11.84
N GLY A 24 -7.58 -6.64 12.27
CA GLY A 24 -8.66 -6.13 11.41
C GLY A 24 -9.12 -7.10 10.31
N ARG A 25 -8.79 -8.39 10.40
CA ARG A 25 -9.22 -9.44 9.45
C ARG A 25 -10.47 -10.14 9.97
N SER A 26 -11.18 -10.83 9.07
CA SER A 26 -12.39 -11.59 9.42
C SER A 26 -12.08 -12.73 10.40
N GLY A 27 -12.31 -12.53 11.69
CA GLY A 27 -12.03 -13.51 12.74
C GLY A 27 -12.67 -14.88 12.49
N CYS A 28 -13.92 -14.90 12.01
CA CYS A 28 -14.63 -16.14 11.69
C CYS A 28 -13.97 -16.95 10.56
N GLY A 29 -13.49 -16.27 9.51
CA GLY A 29 -12.76 -16.92 8.42
C GLY A 29 -11.43 -17.52 8.90
N TRP A 30 -10.69 -16.79 9.75
CA TRP A 30 -9.43 -17.25 10.31
C TRP A 30 -9.60 -18.34 11.38
N PHE A 31 -10.73 -18.39 12.09
CA PHE A 31 -11.07 -19.49 13.00
C PHE A 31 -11.24 -20.81 12.24
N ILE A 32 -12.05 -20.82 11.18
CA ILE A 32 -12.27 -22.01 10.35
C ILE A 32 -10.96 -22.48 9.73
N LEU A 33 -10.16 -21.53 9.24
CA LEU A 33 -8.85 -21.80 8.64
C LEU A 33 -7.86 -22.35 9.68
N GLY A 34 -7.88 -21.83 10.91
CA GLY A 34 -7.07 -22.33 12.03
C GLY A 34 -7.48 -23.72 12.53
N VAL A 35 -8.78 -24.03 12.56
CA VAL A 35 -9.27 -25.37 12.93
C VAL A 35 -8.98 -26.39 11.82
N LEU A 36 -9.05 -25.99 10.54
CA LEU A 36 -8.82 -26.89 9.41
C LEU A 36 -7.33 -27.17 9.14
N LEU A 37 -6.47 -26.15 9.28
CA LEU A 37 -5.02 -26.26 9.07
C LEU A 37 -4.24 -26.52 10.37
N GLY A 38 -4.89 -26.47 11.53
CA GLY A 38 -4.30 -26.70 12.85
C GLY A 38 -3.11 -25.75 13.13
N PRO A 39 -1.95 -26.27 13.56
CA PRO A 39 -0.79 -25.44 13.91
C PRO A 39 -0.26 -24.60 12.73
N PHE A 40 -0.45 -25.04 11.48
CA PHE A 40 -0.07 -24.26 10.30
C PHE A 40 -0.93 -23.00 10.15
N GLY A 41 -2.21 -23.07 10.54
CA GLY A 41 -3.09 -21.89 10.56
C GLY A 41 -2.62 -20.81 11.53
N LEU A 42 -2.04 -21.20 12.67
CA LEU A 42 -1.45 -20.28 13.65
C LEU A 42 -0.23 -19.55 13.06
N VAL A 43 0.68 -20.27 12.39
CA VAL A 43 1.86 -19.68 11.74
C VAL A 43 1.44 -18.62 10.71
N VAL A 44 0.43 -18.94 9.89
CA VAL A 44 -0.09 -18.02 8.86
C VAL A 44 -0.78 -16.79 9.50
N ALA A 45 -1.39 -16.93 10.68
CA ALA A 45 -1.99 -15.81 11.41
C ALA A 45 -0.94 -14.81 11.94
N PHE A 46 0.28 -15.28 12.21
CA PHE A 46 1.40 -14.42 12.62
C PHE A 46 1.95 -13.57 11.48
N LEU A 47 1.87 -14.04 10.23
CA LEU A 47 2.32 -13.26 9.09
C LEU A 47 1.60 -11.89 9.01
N PRO A 48 2.31 -10.84 8.56
CA PRO A 48 1.71 -9.54 8.34
C PRO A 48 0.57 -9.63 7.32
N ALA A 49 -0.34 -8.66 7.39
CA ALA A 49 -1.28 -8.48 6.31
C ALA A 49 -0.55 -8.17 5.03
N ILE A 50 -0.69 -9.05 4.03
CA ILE A 50 -0.64 -8.58 2.65
C ILE A 50 -1.83 -7.64 2.57
N GLU A 51 -1.56 -6.35 2.69
CA GLU A 51 -2.52 -5.30 2.42
C GLU A 51 -2.98 -5.54 0.99
N LYS A 52 -4.20 -6.05 0.84
CA LYS A 52 -4.86 -5.96 -0.45
C LYS A 52 -5.09 -4.48 -0.62
N GLU A 53 -4.26 -3.87 -1.46
CA GLU A 53 -4.51 -2.53 -1.99
C GLU A 53 -5.78 -2.64 -2.82
N ASP A 54 -6.92 -2.60 -2.13
CA ASP A 54 -8.20 -2.43 -2.76
C ASP A 54 -8.12 -1.03 -3.36
N GLY A 55 -7.80 -0.93 -4.65
CA GLY A 55 -7.60 0.31 -5.42
C GLY A 55 -8.82 1.26 -5.47
N LEU A 56 -9.75 1.10 -4.52
CA LEU A 56 -10.86 1.96 -4.16
C LEU A 56 -10.45 3.16 -3.29
N THR A 57 -9.29 3.14 -2.63
CA THR A 57 -8.82 4.25 -1.78
C THR A 57 -7.54 4.87 -2.29
N LYS A 58 -7.41 6.20 -2.18
CA LYS A 58 -6.21 6.97 -2.48
C LYS A 58 -5.80 7.80 -1.26
N LYS A 59 -4.51 8.11 -1.13
CA LYS A 59 -4.02 9.09 -0.15
C LYS A 59 -4.27 10.51 -0.65
N CYS A 60 -4.80 11.37 0.22
CA CYS A 60 -4.97 12.79 -0.08
C CYS A 60 -3.60 13.51 -0.10
N PRO A 61 -3.21 14.23 -1.17
CA PRO A 61 -1.90 14.87 -1.30
C PRO A 61 -1.67 16.01 -0.29
N TYR A 62 -2.74 16.54 0.32
CA TYR A 62 -2.65 17.69 1.23
C TYR A 62 -2.63 17.35 2.73
N CYS A 63 -3.27 16.25 3.13
CA CYS A 63 -3.41 15.88 4.55
C CYS A 63 -2.98 14.44 4.83
N ALA A 64 -2.50 13.71 3.80
CA ALA A 64 -2.04 12.32 3.86
C ALA A 64 -3.07 11.27 4.33
N GLU A 65 -4.32 11.67 4.57
CA GLU A 65 -5.39 10.78 5.00
C GLU A 65 -5.93 9.92 3.85
N LEU A 66 -6.40 8.71 4.16
CA LEU A 66 -6.98 7.77 3.18
C LEU A 66 -8.45 8.14 2.86
N ILE A 67 -8.72 8.39 1.58
CA ILE A 67 -10.04 8.75 1.06
C ILE A 67 -10.43 7.86 -0.12
N LYS A 68 -11.71 7.85 -0.50
CA LYS A 68 -12.16 7.13 -1.70
C LYS A 68 -11.47 7.69 -2.95
N ARG A 69 -11.08 6.82 -3.88
CA ARG A 69 -10.41 7.21 -5.13
C ARG A 69 -11.23 8.22 -5.94
N GLU A 70 -12.54 8.00 -5.97
CA GLU A 70 -13.52 8.87 -6.65
C GLU A 70 -13.91 10.14 -5.87
N ALA A 71 -13.38 10.35 -4.66
CA ALA A 71 -13.70 11.54 -3.89
C ALA A 71 -13.19 12.79 -4.62
N LYS A 72 -14.10 13.71 -4.93
CA LYS A 72 -13.83 15.05 -5.49
C LYS A 72 -13.42 16.06 -4.42
N VAL A 73 -13.82 15.84 -3.17
CA VAL A 73 -13.48 16.69 -2.03
C VAL A 73 -13.08 15.80 -0.86
N CYS A 74 -11.96 16.11 -0.22
CA CYS A 74 -11.50 15.38 0.95
C CYS A 74 -12.36 15.70 2.18
N ARG A 75 -12.94 14.68 2.81
CA ARG A 75 -13.78 14.84 4.02
C ARG A 75 -13.03 15.37 5.25
N TYR A 76 -11.70 15.29 5.25
CA TYR A 76 -10.86 15.66 6.39
C TYR A 76 -10.31 17.09 6.26
N CYS A 77 -9.73 17.42 5.12
CA CYS A 77 -9.13 18.75 4.90
C CYS A 77 -9.98 19.71 4.07
N GLY A 78 -11.10 19.25 3.50
CA GLY A 78 -12.00 20.06 2.68
C GLY A 78 -11.44 20.51 1.32
N LYS A 79 -10.20 20.14 0.97
CA LYS A 79 -9.62 20.48 -0.33
C LYS A 79 -10.17 19.60 -1.44
N GLU A 80 -10.26 20.19 -2.63
CA GLU A 80 -10.61 19.50 -3.86
C GLU A 80 -9.56 18.43 -4.19
N GLN A 81 -10.01 17.36 -4.80
CA GLN A 81 -9.24 16.17 -5.10
C GLN A 81 -9.50 15.78 -6.54
N ASN A 82 -8.44 15.57 -7.31
CA ASN A 82 -8.60 15.05 -8.67
C ASN A 82 -8.80 13.52 -8.59
N PRO A 83 -9.94 12.97 -9.05
CA PRO A 83 -10.18 11.51 -9.06
C PRO A 83 -9.24 10.75 -10.01
N ASN A 84 -8.68 11.42 -11.03
CA ASN A 84 -7.77 10.84 -12.01
C ASN A 84 -6.28 11.08 -11.67
N GLN A 85 -5.98 11.57 -10.47
CA GLN A 85 -4.62 11.85 -10.04
C GLN A 85 -3.82 10.55 -9.94
N LEU A 86 -2.74 10.48 -10.73
CA LEU A 86 -1.85 9.32 -10.80
C LEU A 86 -0.54 9.63 -10.06
N THR A 87 0.00 8.59 -9.43
CA THR A 87 1.32 8.64 -8.80
C THR A 87 2.38 8.24 -9.81
N PHE A 88 3.43 9.06 -9.90
CA PHE A 88 4.55 8.86 -10.81
C PHE A 88 5.85 8.89 -10.05
N GLU A 89 6.71 7.96 -10.39
CA GLU A 89 8.09 7.90 -9.92
C GLU A 89 9.01 8.53 -10.96
N LEU A 90 9.91 9.38 -10.51
CA LEU A 90 10.85 10.04 -11.38
C LEU A 90 12.20 9.32 -11.32
N THR A 91 12.81 9.15 -12.47
CA THR A 91 14.16 8.62 -12.59
C THR A 91 15.06 9.74 -13.07
N PHE A 92 16.10 10.01 -12.29
CA PHE A 92 17.05 11.08 -12.53
C PHE A 92 18.46 10.52 -12.65
N ARG A 93 19.36 11.29 -13.26
CA ARG A 93 20.78 10.98 -13.36
C ARG A 93 21.60 12.13 -12.81
N LYS A 94 22.42 11.85 -11.79
CA LYS A 94 23.25 12.88 -11.17
C LYS A 94 24.52 13.09 -12.00
N ARG A 95 24.71 14.32 -12.50
CA ARG A 95 25.81 14.65 -13.42
C ARG A 95 27.20 14.36 -12.83
N SER A 96 27.38 14.58 -11.53
CA SER A 96 28.68 14.41 -10.86
C SER A 96 29.15 12.96 -10.67
N PHE A 97 28.23 11.98 -10.71
CA PHE A 97 28.57 10.57 -10.44
C PHE A 97 28.11 9.59 -11.53
N ASN A 98 27.45 10.07 -12.59
CA ASN A 98 26.84 9.24 -13.63
C ASN A 98 25.93 8.11 -13.08
N LEU A 99 25.43 8.28 -11.85
CA LEU A 99 24.55 7.35 -11.17
C LEU A 99 23.11 7.67 -11.54
N VAL A 100 22.35 6.63 -11.90
CA VAL A 100 20.90 6.69 -12.05
C VAL A 100 20.29 6.54 -10.66
N ALA A 101 19.54 7.56 -10.23
CA ALA A 101 18.86 7.60 -8.95
C ALA A 101 17.35 7.69 -9.20
N LYS A 102 16.60 6.87 -8.46
CA LYS A 102 15.15 6.94 -8.39
C LYS A 102 14.76 8.02 -7.38
N SER A 103 13.67 8.74 -7.59
CA SER A 103 13.15 9.66 -6.59
C SER A 103 12.63 8.86 -5.40
N ASP A 104 13.11 9.15 -4.19
CA ASP A 104 12.59 8.53 -2.96
C ASP A 104 11.12 8.91 -2.70
N ASP A 105 10.70 10.06 -3.25
CA ASP A 105 9.31 10.52 -3.26
C ASP A 105 8.65 10.32 -4.63
N TYR A 106 7.34 10.10 -4.61
CA TYR A 106 6.49 10.10 -5.81
C TYR A 106 5.86 11.47 -6.02
N ILE A 107 5.64 11.84 -7.29
CA ILE A 107 4.90 13.04 -7.64
C ILE A 107 3.50 12.68 -8.11
N TYR A 108 2.59 13.63 -7.95
CA TYR A 108 1.24 13.53 -8.48
C TYR A 108 1.09 14.32 -9.77
N ALA A 109 0.50 13.71 -10.79
CA ALA A 109 0.15 14.36 -12.05
C ALA A 109 -1.03 13.66 -12.71
N ASP A 110 -1.64 14.32 -13.70
CA ASP A 110 -2.78 13.74 -14.43
C ASP A 110 -2.32 12.98 -15.67
N THR A 111 -1.15 13.33 -16.21
CA THR A 111 -0.57 12.69 -17.40
C THR A 111 0.93 12.47 -17.25
N GLU A 112 1.47 11.53 -18.02
CA GLU A 112 2.93 11.28 -18.08
C GLU A 112 3.70 12.51 -18.59
N ALA A 113 3.12 13.28 -19.51
CA ALA A 113 3.72 14.50 -20.02
C ALA A 113 3.85 15.58 -18.92
N GLU A 114 2.81 15.77 -18.10
CA GLU A 114 2.85 16.69 -16.97
C GLU A 114 3.84 16.23 -15.89
N ALA A 115 3.90 14.92 -15.62
CA ALA A 115 4.88 14.36 -14.70
C ALA A 115 6.32 14.56 -15.21
N ALA A 116 6.55 14.42 -16.51
CA ALA A 116 7.84 14.69 -17.14
C ALA A 116 8.21 16.19 -17.08
N ASP A 117 7.27 17.10 -17.30
CA ASP A 117 7.52 18.55 -17.14
C ASP A 117 7.96 18.90 -15.70
N LYS A 118 7.24 18.38 -14.69
CA LYS A 118 7.62 18.51 -13.28
C LYS A 118 9.00 17.94 -13.01
N GLY A 119 9.29 16.75 -13.52
CA GLY A 119 10.60 16.10 -13.36
C GLY A 119 11.75 16.87 -14.02
N ASN A 120 11.52 17.48 -15.19
CA ASN A 120 12.50 18.33 -15.85
C ASN A 120 12.80 19.59 -15.02
N LYS A 121 11.78 20.27 -14.49
CA LYS A 121 11.99 21.45 -13.60
C LYS A 121 12.83 21.11 -12.37
N ILE A 122 12.54 19.99 -11.71
CA ILE A 122 13.32 19.52 -10.55
C ILE A 122 14.79 19.26 -10.96
N CYS A 123 15.00 18.72 -12.15
CA CYS A 123 16.35 18.47 -12.68
C CYS A 123 17.12 19.77 -12.97
N GLU A 124 16.47 20.79 -13.53
CA GLU A 124 17.07 22.09 -13.79
C GLU A 124 17.54 22.77 -12.50
N GLU A 125 16.74 22.72 -11.44
CA GLU A 125 17.07 23.31 -10.13
C GLU A 125 18.23 22.59 -9.43
N ASN A 126 18.32 21.26 -9.57
CA ASN A 126 19.30 20.43 -8.85
C ASN A 126 20.55 20.06 -9.68
N GLY A 127 20.61 20.49 -10.95
CA GLY A 127 21.70 20.16 -11.87
C GLY A 127 21.75 18.67 -12.25
N TRP A 128 20.59 18.01 -12.32
CA TRP A 128 20.45 16.59 -12.68
C TRP A 128 19.97 16.47 -14.14
N THR A 129 20.00 15.24 -14.68
CA THR A 129 19.41 14.94 -15.99
C THR A 129 18.20 14.04 -15.80
N PHE A 130 17.06 14.46 -16.36
CA PHE A 130 15.85 13.64 -16.34
C PHE A 130 16.04 12.42 -17.24
N VAL A 131 15.79 11.22 -16.70
CA VAL A 131 15.91 9.95 -17.44
C VAL A 131 14.55 9.49 -17.92
N GLY A 132 13.54 9.61 -17.07
CA GLY A 132 12.19 9.19 -17.40
C GLY A 132 11.27 9.20 -16.19
N VAL A 133 10.00 8.93 -16.48
CA VAL A 133 8.94 8.78 -15.49
C VAL A 133 8.35 7.38 -15.60
N LYS A 134 8.00 6.79 -14.47
CA LYS A 134 7.29 5.52 -14.40
C LYS A 134 6.01 5.72 -13.62
N ARG A 135 4.85 5.35 -14.20
CA ARG A 135 3.59 5.31 -13.46
C ARG A 135 3.67 4.25 -12.37
N ILE A 136 3.30 4.63 -11.15
CA ILE A 136 3.04 3.73 -10.04
C ILE A 136 1.53 3.66 -9.88
N ASP A 137 0.96 2.51 -10.18
CA ASP A 137 -0.42 2.22 -9.82
C ASP A 137 -0.40 1.72 -8.37
N SER A 138 -0.86 2.54 -7.41
CA SER A 138 -1.21 2.07 -6.06
C SER A 138 -2.57 1.39 -6.08
#